data_AF-A0A7C5Y9B8-F1
#
_entry.id   AF-A0A7C5Y9B8-F1
#
_cell.length_a   1.000
_cell.length_b   1.000
_cell.length_c   1.000
_cell.angle_alpha   90.00
_cell.angle_beta   90.00
_cell.angle_gamma   90.00
#
_symmetry.space_group_name_H-M   'P 1'
#
loop_
_entity.id
_entity.type
_entity.pdbx_description
1 polymer ?
#
loop_
_entity_poly.entity_id
_entity_poly.type
_entity_poly.pdbx_seq_one_letter_code
_entity_poly.pdbx_strand_id
1 'polypeptide(L)'
;EGMYLLMVADKNTREIKLVPLPIIAKLMRIRVLVEDRVGVLAELTNFLAGLSIDIVSTKCVVLKREELGECEMIVDISRSTVTSTETLLSELRKLEPVREVEISVLT
;
A
#
# COMPACT_ATOMS: atom_id res chain seq x y z
N GLU A 1 13.68 -23.24 -8.83
CA GLU A 1 12.39 -22.67 -8.40
C GLU A 1 12.50 -22.28 -6.94
N GLY A 2 11.98 -21.13 -6.55
CA GLY A 2 11.91 -20.73 -5.15
C GLY A 2 10.87 -19.63 -4.97
N MET A 3 10.53 -19.34 -3.73
CA MET A 3 9.51 -18.37 -3.35
C MET A 3 10.00 -17.55 -2.16
N TYR A 4 9.54 -16.31 -2.08
CA TYR A 4 9.62 -15.54 -0.85
C TYR A 4 8.35 -15.74 -0.03
N LEU A 5 8.48 -15.71 1.29
CA LEU A 5 7.35 -15.76 2.20
C LEU A 5 7.23 -14.40 2.90
N LEU A 6 6.19 -13.65 2.57
CA LEU A 6 5.84 -12.46 3.33
C LEU A 6 5.05 -12.91 4.57
N MET A 7 5.56 -12.53 5.75
CA MET A 7 4.88 -12.75 7.02
C MET A 7 4.45 -11.42 7.61
N VAL A 8 3.14 -11.23 7.77
CA VAL A 8 2.56 -10.07 8.45
C VAL A 8 1.97 -10.54 9.76
N ALA A 9 2.52 -10.06 10.88
CA ALA A 9 2.04 -10.38 12.22
C ALA A 9 1.31 -9.16 12.81
N ASP A 10 0.01 -9.29 13.04
CA ASP A 10 -0.81 -8.26 13.67
C ASP A 10 -1.08 -8.62 15.13
N LYS A 11 -0.48 -7.85 16.05
CA LYS A 11 -0.64 -8.08 17.49
C LYS A 11 -2.06 -7.78 17.99
N ASN A 12 -2.79 -6.89 17.31
CA ASN A 12 -4.11 -6.45 17.75
C ASN A 12 -5.15 -7.52 17.43
N THR A 13 -5.13 -8.07 16.21
CA THR A 13 -6.02 -9.18 15.83
C THR A 13 -5.49 -10.54 16.30
N ARG A 14 -4.22 -10.60 16.72
CA ARG A 14 -3.50 -11.84 17.07
C ARG A 14 -3.43 -12.81 15.90
N GLU A 15 -3.31 -12.28 14.69
CA GLU A 15 -3.26 -13.04 13.44
C GLU A 15 -1.87 -12.96 12.81
N ILE A 16 -1.48 -14.05 12.14
CA ILE A 16 -0.32 -14.09 11.28
C ILE A 16 -0.80 -14.42 9.87
N LYS A 17 -0.52 -13.54 8.91
CA LYS A 17 -0.78 -13.78 7.49
C LYS A 17 0.52 -14.20 6.82
N LEU A 18 0.47 -15.35 6.16
CA LEU A 18 1.57 -15.93 5.39
C LEU A 18 1.20 -15.86 3.91
N VAL A 19 1.92 -15.06 3.15
CA VAL A 19 1.65 -14.85 1.73
C VAL A 19 2.86 -15.35 0.92
N PRO A 20 2.71 -16.46 0.16
CA PRO A 20 3.76 -16.91 -0.74
C PRO A 20 3.84 -15.98 -1.95
N LEU A 21 5.05 -15.57 -2.31
CA LEU A 21 5.31 -14.64 -3.40
C LEU A 21 6.40 -15.19 -4.33
N PRO A 22 6.33 -14.87 -5.63
CA PRO A 22 7.39 -15.25 -6.55
C PRO A 22 8.68 -14.50 -6.22
N ILE A 23 9.85 -15.10 -6.47
CA ILE A 23 11.17 -14.45 -6.22
C ILE A 23 11.33 -13.12 -6.97
N ILE A 24 10.62 -12.97 -8.10
CA ILE A 24 10.66 -11.74 -8.91
C ILE A 24 9.86 -10.58 -8.29
N ALA A 25 9.12 -10.82 -7.20
CA ALA A 25 8.34 -9.79 -6.53
C ALA A 25 9.25 -8.68 -6.01
N LYS A 26 8.82 -7.43 -6.20
CA LYS A 26 9.51 -6.22 -5.73
C LYS A 26 8.57 -5.51 -4.79
N LEU A 27 8.78 -5.72 -3.50
CA LEU A 27 7.85 -5.29 -2.47
C LEU A 27 8.17 -3.90 -1.95
N MET A 28 7.12 -3.11 -1.81
CA MET A 28 7.18 -1.79 -1.19
C MET A 28 6.07 -1.66 -0.16
N ARG A 29 6.38 -0.99 0.94
CA ARG A 29 5.40 -0.52 1.90
C ARG A 29 5.04 0.92 1.55
N ILE A 30 3.75 1.19 1.44
CA ILE A 30 3.19 2.52 1.26
C ILE A 30 2.33 2.81 2.48
N ARG A 31 2.63 3.90 3.19
CA ARG A 31 1.79 4.44 4.25
C ARG A 31 1.26 5.78 3.80
N VAL A 32 -0.05 5.95 3.80
CA VAL A 32 -0.71 7.20 3.41
C VAL A 32 -1.61 7.70 4.53
N LEU A 33 -1.48 8.99 4.84
CA LEU A 33 -2.50 9.70 5.59
C LEU A 33 -3.49 10.30 4.60
N VAL A 34 -4.76 10.09 4.89
CA VAL A 34 -5.86 10.47 4.00
C VAL A 34 -7.00 11.12 4.75
N GLU A 35 -7.84 11.87 4.04
CA GLU A 35 -9.11 12.31 4.59
C GLU A 35 -10.02 11.11 4.93
N ASP A 36 -10.71 11.17 6.06
CA ASP A 36 -11.68 10.14 6.45
C ASP A 36 -13.05 10.41 5.81
N ARG A 37 -13.14 10.12 4.50
CA ARG A 37 -14.40 10.17 3.73
C ARG A 37 -14.70 8.88 2.99
N VAL A 38 -15.98 8.68 2.68
CA VAL A 38 -16.44 7.49 1.94
C VAL A 38 -15.74 7.41 0.57
N GLY A 39 -15.25 6.22 0.23
CA GLY A 39 -14.68 5.93 -1.10
C GLY A 39 -13.16 6.09 -1.20
N VAL A 40 -12.48 6.67 -0.21
CA VAL A 40 -11.03 6.94 -0.29
C VAL A 40 -10.20 5.69 -0.53
N LEU A 41 -10.48 4.59 0.17
CA LEU A 41 -9.77 3.34 -0.08
C LEU A 41 -9.98 2.85 -1.52
N ALA A 42 -11.19 2.96 -2.06
CA ALA A 42 -11.47 2.57 -3.44
C ALA A 42 -10.72 3.46 -4.44
N GLU A 43 -10.64 4.78 -4.18
CA GLU A 43 -9.86 5.72 -4.98
C GLU A 43 -8.37 5.34 -4.99
N LEU A 44 -7.78 5.05 -3.82
CA LEU A 44 -6.40 4.59 -3.70
C LEU A 44 -6.17 3.28 -4.46
N THR A 45 -7.03 2.27 -4.27
CA THR A 45 -6.87 0.98 -4.92
C THR A 45 -7.00 1.08 -6.45
N ASN A 46 -7.93 1.92 -6.93
CA ASN A 46 -8.12 2.14 -8.36
C ASN A 46 -6.91 2.86 -8.97
N PHE A 47 -6.37 3.84 -8.27
CA PHE A 47 -5.15 4.54 -8.69
C PHE A 47 -3.96 3.56 -8.81
N LEU A 48 -3.71 2.74 -7.79
CA LEU A 48 -2.62 1.75 -7.82
C LEU A 48 -2.82 0.71 -8.92
N ALA A 49 -4.05 0.22 -9.10
CA ALA A 49 -4.39 -0.70 -10.19
C ALA A 49 -4.13 -0.08 -11.57
N GLY A 50 -4.42 1.22 -11.74
CA GLY A 50 -4.12 1.96 -12.97
C GLY A 50 -2.63 2.02 -13.31
N LEU A 51 -1.75 1.88 -12.31
CA LEU A 51 -0.29 1.78 -12.48
C LEU A 51 0.22 0.34 -12.62
N SER A 52 -0.68 -0.65 -12.70
CA SER A 52 -0.33 -2.08 -12.67
C SER A 52 0.46 -2.49 -11.41
N ILE A 53 0.13 -1.87 -10.28
CA ILE A 53 0.68 -2.20 -8.96
C ILE A 53 -0.27 -3.19 -8.27
N ASP A 54 0.25 -4.35 -7.91
CA ASP A 54 -0.53 -5.40 -7.25
C ASP A 54 -0.51 -5.18 -5.72
N ILE A 55 -1.68 -5.18 -5.09
CA ILE A 55 -1.79 -5.03 -3.64
C ILE A 55 -1.72 -6.41 -2.98
N VAL A 56 -0.69 -6.60 -2.13
CA VAL A 56 -0.47 -7.85 -1.40
C VAL A 56 -1.18 -7.83 -0.04
N SER A 57 -1.15 -6.68 0.63
CA SER A 57 -1.82 -6.48 1.91
C SER A 57 -2.24 -5.03 2.07
N THR A 58 -3.39 -4.81 2.70
CA THR A 58 -3.97 -3.50 2.98
C THR A 58 -4.50 -3.48 4.40
N LYS A 59 -4.25 -2.39 5.12
CA LYS A 59 -4.82 -2.11 6.44
C LYS A 59 -5.11 -0.62 6.52
N CYS A 60 -6.36 -0.27 6.75
CA CYS A 60 -6.76 1.12 7.00
C CYS A 60 -7.35 1.25 8.40
N VAL A 61 -7.05 2.36 9.05
CA VAL A 61 -7.53 2.72 10.38
C VAL A 61 -7.98 4.17 10.38
N VAL A 62 -9.06 4.46 11.10
CA VAL A 62 -9.48 5.83 11.35
C VAL A 62 -8.65 6.38 12.50
N LEU A 63 -7.91 7.48 12.27
CA LEU A 63 -7.15 8.17 13.31
C LEU A 63 -8.01 9.19 14.03
N LYS A 64 -8.81 9.94 13.26
CA LYS A 64 -9.79 10.90 13.77
C LYS A 64 -11.02 10.88 12.87
N ARG A 65 -12.16 10.51 13.45
CA ARG A 65 -13.41 10.30 12.72
C ARG A 65 -13.80 11.55 11.92
N GLU A 66 -14.19 11.34 10.66
CA GLU A 66 -14.61 12.38 9.71
C GLU A 66 -13.51 13.41 9.36
N GLU A 67 -12.27 13.17 9.78
CA GLU A 67 -11.15 14.06 9.51
C GLU A 67 -9.96 13.33 8.88
N LEU A 68 -9.47 12.26 9.52
CA LEU A 68 -8.18 11.65 9.18
C LEU A 68 -8.19 10.12 9.32
N GLY A 69 -7.80 9.45 8.25
CA GLY A 69 -7.49 8.04 8.21
C GLY A 69 -6.03 7.78 7.87
N GLU A 70 -5.57 6.57 8.17
CA GLU A 70 -4.29 6.05 7.73
C GLU A 70 -4.52 4.74 6.99
N CYS A 71 -3.88 4.57 5.83
CA CYS A 71 -3.82 3.29 5.13
C CYS A 71 -2.36 2.87 4.96
N GLU A 72 -2.03 1.68 5.46
CA GLU A 72 -0.78 0.99 5.21
C GLU A 72 -1.02 -0.14 4.20
N MET A 73 -0.18 -0.19 3.16
CA MET A 73 -0.28 -1.12 2.05
C MET A 73 1.07 -1.75 1.78
N ILE A 74 1.10 -3.06 1.56
CA ILE A 74 2.24 -3.75 0.96
C ILE A 74 1.86 -4.06 -0.48
N VAL A 75 2.69 -3.61 -1.40
CA VAL A 75 2.45 -3.73 -2.84
C VAL A 75 3.60 -4.41 -3.54
N ASP A 76 3.31 -5.12 -4.63
CA ASP A 76 4.29 -5.63 -5.59
C ASP A 76 4.32 -4.72 -6.82
N ILE A 77 5.49 -4.14 -7.08
CA ILE A 77 5.74 -3.28 -8.24
C ILE A 77 6.47 -4.01 -9.37
N SER A 78 6.63 -5.33 -9.30
CA SER A 78 7.36 -6.12 -10.30
C SER A 78 6.82 -5.96 -11.73
N ARG A 79 5.53 -5.63 -11.88
CA ARG A 79 4.82 -5.42 -13.15
C ARG A 79 4.34 -3.97 -13.35
N SER A 80 4.71 -3.08 -12.45
CA SER A 80 4.27 -1.68 -12.44
C SER A 80 4.80 -0.91 -13.65
N THR A 81 4.00 0.03 -14.15
CA THR A 81 4.45 1.02 -15.14
C THR A 81 5.38 2.07 -14.53
N VAL A 82 5.37 2.21 -13.20
CA VAL A 82 6.23 3.10 -12.43
C VAL A 82 7.36 2.30 -11.78
N THR A 83 8.60 2.70 -12.05
CA THR A 83 9.80 1.98 -11.58
C THR A 83 10.57 2.71 -10.48
N SER A 84 10.18 3.94 -10.11
CA SER A 84 10.86 4.74 -9.10
C SER A 84 9.94 5.15 -7.95
N THR A 85 10.50 5.16 -6.75
CA THR A 85 9.85 5.60 -5.51
C THR A 85 9.41 7.06 -5.60
N GLU A 86 10.21 7.91 -6.22
CA GLU A 86 9.97 9.35 -6.31
C GLU A 86 8.77 9.65 -7.20
N THR A 87 8.64 8.95 -8.33
CA THR A 87 7.50 9.11 -9.23
C THR A 87 6.21 8.66 -8.55
N LEU A 88 6.21 7.47 -7.93
CA LEU A 88 5.03 6.98 -7.21
C LEU A 88 4.62 7.91 -6.07
N LEU A 89 5.59 8.43 -5.30
CA LEU A 89 5.36 9.42 -4.25
C LEU A 89 4.72 10.68 -4.82
N SER A 90 5.23 11.18 -5.94
CA SER A 90 4.72 12.39 -6.57
C SER A 90 3.30 12.22 -7.10
N GLU A 91 2.96 11.06 -7.67
CA GLU A 91 1.63 10.80 -8.20
C GLU A 91 0.61 10.59 -7.07
N LEU A 92 0.96 9.86 -6.01
CA LEU A 92 0.08 9.69 -4.84
C LEU A 92 -0.26 11.02 -4.18
N ARG A 93 0.70 11.96 -4.09
CA ARG A 93 0.47 13.29 -3.52
C ARG A 93 -0.46 14.18 -4.35
N LYS A 94 -0.74 13.83 -5.61
CA LYS A 94 -1.72 14.57 -6.44
C LYS A 94 -3.15 14.14 -6.18
N LEU A 95 -3.37 13.00 -5.52
CA LEU A 95 -4.70 12.55 -5.17
C LEU A 95 -5.28 13.49 -4.11
N GLU A 96 -6.46 14.02 -4.40
CA GLU A 96 -7.20 14.93 -3.52
C GLU A 96 -7.30 14.44 -2.05
N PRO A 97 -7.63 13.16 -1.76
CA PRO A 97 -7.76 12.73 -0.38
C PRO A 97 -6.42 12.53 0.34
N VAL A 98 -5.27 12.60 -0.34
CA VAL A 98 -3.96 12.28 0.25
C VAL A 98 -3.33 13.50 0.90
N ARG A 99 -2.97 13.35 2.19
CA ARG A 99 -2.30 14.39 2.99
C ARG A 99 -0.80 14.15 3.10
N GLU A 100 -0.42 12.92 3.42
CA GLU A 100 0.97 12.51 3.57
C GLU A 100 1.19 11.13 2.99
N VAL A 101 2.41 10.87 2.53
CA VAL A 101 2.81 9.61 1.92
C VAL A 101 4.24 9.28 2.36
N GLU A 102 4.42 8.08 2.88
CA GLU A 102 5.71 7.48 3.20
C GLU A 102 5.84 6.18 2.40
N ILE A 103 7.00 5.98 1.78
CA ILE A 103 7.28 4.79 0.98
C ILE A 103 8.58 4.16 1.48
N SER A 104 8.58 2.85 1.67
CA SER A 104 9.76 2.09 2.10
C SER A 104 9.92 0.83 1.26
N VAL A 105 11.09 0.63 0.68
CA VAL A 105 11.44 -0.59 -0.07
C VAL A 105 11.64 -1.74 0.93
N LEU A 106 11.02 -2.90 0.68
CA LEU A 106 11.14 -4.08 1.53
C LEU A 106 12.10 -5.14 0.95
N THR A 107 12.34 -5.10 -0.36
CA THR A 107 13.19 -6.04 -1.11
C THR A 107 13.90 -5.33 -2.26
#